data_AF-D3AQS9-F1
#
_entry.id   AF-D3AQS9-F1
#
_cell.length_a   1.000
_cell.length_b   1.000
_cell.length_c   1.000
_cell.angle_alpha   90.00
_cell.angle_beta   90.00
_cell.angle_gamma   90.00
#
_symmetry.space_group_name_H-M   'P 1'
#
loop_
_entity.id
_entity.type
_entity.pdbx_description
1 polymer ?
#
loop_
_entity_poly.entity_id
_entity_poly.type
_entity_poly.pdbx_seq_one_letter_code
_entity_poly.pdbx_strand_id
1 'polypeptide(L)'
;MIENLSNSIMVPIAGVILAIVMTVDLIQMIADKNNLHDVDTWMIFKWVFKSAAAILIVTNTWNIVMGVFDMAQSVVAQAAGIINSDASIDISSVMTDLEPRLMEMDLGPLFGLWFQSLFIGITMWALYICIFIVIYGRMIEIYLVTSVAPIPM
;
A
#
# COMPACT_ATOMS: atom_id res chain seq x y z
N MET A 1 -5.68 11.04 12.18
CA MET A 1 -6.50 12.02 11.42
C MET A 1 -7.15 11.41 10.19
N ILE A 2 -6.42 10.72 9.30
CA ILE A 2 -7.01 10.05 8.12
C ILE A 2 -7.96 8.91 8.52
N GLU A 3 -7.61 8.12 9.54
CA GLU A 3 -8.51 7.12 10.13
C GLU A 3 -9.81 7.73 10.65
N ASN A 4 -9.72 8.87 11.36
CA ASN A 4 -10.91 9.59 11.83
C ASN A 4 -11.76 10.12 10.67
N LEU A 5 -11.13 10.57 9.57
CA LEU A 5 -11.86 10.98 8.37
C LEU A 5 -12.58 9.78 7.71
N SER A 6 -11.90 8.64 7.60
CA SER A 6 -12.48 7.42 7.02
C SER A 6 -13.64 6.89 7.88
N ASN A 7 -13.43 6.74 9.19
CA ASN A 7 -14.43 6.21 10.12
C ASN A 7 -15.59 7.18 10.38
N SER A 8 -15.35 8.50 10.36
CA SER A 8 -16.39 9.49 10.70
C SER A 8 -17.18 10.00 9.48
N ILE A 9 -16.62 9.92 8.27
CA ILE A 9 -17.23 10.50 7.07
C ILE A 9 -17.47 9.41 6.01
N MET A 10 -16.46 8.59 5.70
CA MET A 10 -16.54 7.66 4.58
C MET A 10 -17.37 6.41 4.89
N VAL A 11 -17.24 5.84 6.09
CA VAL A 11 -18.07 4.69 6.53
C VAL A 11 -19.57 5.05 6.60
N PRO A 12 -19.99 6.21 7.16
CA PRO A 12 -21.38 6.64 7.10
C PRO A 12 -21.92 6.84 5.67
N ILE A 13 -21.13 7.45 4.77
CA ILE A 13 -21.53 7.65 3.36
C ILE A 13 -21.72 6.30 2.67
N ALA A 14 -20.78 5.37 2.86
CA ALA A 14 -20.89 4.01 2.34
C ALA A 14 -22.12 3.27 2.89
N GLY A 15 -22.44 3.46 4.17
CA GLY A 15 -23.64 2.91 4.80
C GLY A 15 -24.93 3.43 4.17
N VAL A 16 -24.99 4.73 3.81
CA VAL A 16 -26.15 5.31 3.11
C VAL A 16 -26.30 4.75 1.70
N ILE A 17 -25.20 4.64 0.94
CA ILE A 17 -25.23 4.09 -0.42
C ILE A 17 -25.67 2.61 -0.38
N LEU A 18 -25.12 1.82 0.54
CA LEU A 18 -25.55 0.44 0.76
C LEU A 18 -27.04 0.36 1.12
N ALA A 19 -27.54 1.22 2.01
CA ALA A 19 -28.95 1.21 2.39
C ALA A 19 -29.87 1.46 1.17
N ILE A 20 -29.50 2.38 0.28
CA ILE A 20 -30.23 2.64 -0.97
C ILE A 20 -30.19 1.42 -1.89
N VAL A 21 -29.01 0.85 -2.14
CA VAL A 21 -28.85 -0.33 -3.01
C VAL A 21 -29.64 -1.53 -2.49
N MET A 22 -29.58 -1.79 -1.19
CA MET A 22 -30.31 -2.91 -0.57
C MET A 22 -31.82 -2.70 -0.57
N THR A 23 -32.29 -1.45 -0.49
CA THR A 23 -33.71 -1.10 -0.63
C THR A 23 -34.20 -1.33 -2.06
N VAL A 24 -33.42 -0.96 -3.07
CA VAL A 24 -33.75 -1.23 -4.47
C VAL A 24 -33.76 -2.74 -4.76
N ASP A 25 -32.77 -3.49 -4.26
CA ASP A 25 -32.69 -4.96 -4.38
C ASP A 25 -33.95 -5.62 -3.76
N LEU A 26 -34.41 -5.12 -2.61
CA LEU A 26 -35.64 -5.59 -1.97
C LEU A 26 -36.89 -5.29 -2.79
N ILE A 27 -37.00 -4.07 -3.35
CA ILE A 27 -38.12 -3.68 -4.21
C ILE A 27 -38.16 -4.56 -5.48
N GLN A 28 -37.01 -4.82 -6.11
CA GLN A 28 -36.92 -5.66 -7.30
C GLN A 28 -37.34 -7.11 -7.00
N MET A 29 -36.86 -7.71 -5.91
CA MET A 29 -37.27 -9.05 -5.51
C MET A 29 -38.78 -9.16 -5.25
N ILE A 30 -39.39 -8.13 -4.65
CA ILE A 30 -40.85 -8.10 -4.41
C ILE A 30 -41.61 -7.90 -5.73
N ALA A 31 -41.13 -7.02 -6.62
CA ALA A 31 -41.75 -6.76 -7.91
C ALA A 31 -41.71 -7.99 -8.84
N ASP A 32 -40.58 -8.71 -8.87
CA ASP A 32 -40.40 -9.93 -9.68
C ASP A 32 -41.25 -11.10 -9.17
N LYS A 33 -41.51 -11.16 -7.85
CA LYS A 33 -42.39 -12.15 -7.23
C LYS A 33 -43.87 -11.77 -7.20
N ASN A 34 -44.25 -10.63 -7.77
CA ASN A 34 -45.65 -10.20 -7.90
C ASN A 34 -46.44 -11.00 -8.98
N ASN A 35 -45.86 -12.10 -9.51
CA ASN A 35 -46.46 -12.95 -10.53
C ASN A 35 -47.11 -14.25 -9.96
N LEU A 36 -47.71 -14.17 -8.77
CA LEU A 36 -48.52 -15.24 -8.15
C LEU A 36 -47.85 -16.63 -8.03
N HIS A 37 -46.56 -16.67 -7.69
CA HIS A 37 -45.92 -17.91 -7.23
C HIS A 37 -45.07 -17.66 -5.99
N ASP A 38 -45.11 -18.62 -5.07
CA ASP A 38 -44.76 -18.52 -3.66
C ASP A 38 -43.63 -17.53 -3.32
N VAL A 39 -43.94 -16.63 -2.38
CA VAL A 39 -42.95 -15.78 -1.71
C VAL A 39 -42.03 -16.69 -0.90
N ASP A 40 -41.00 -17.24 -1.54
CA ASP A 40 -39.93 -18.00 -0.88
C ASP A 40 -39.39 -17.20 0.31
N THR A 41 -39.79 -17.58 1.52
CA THR A 41 -39.21 -17.04 2.77
C THR A 41 -37.69 -17.17 2.79
N TRP A 42 -37.18 -18.16 2.05
CA TRP A 42 -35.76 -18.39 1.79
C TRP A 42 -35.06 -17.24 1.04
N MET A 43 -35.74 -16.55 0.13
CA MET A 43 -35.19 -15.41 -0.62
C MET A 43 -34.97 -14.21 0.30
N ILE A 44 -35.95 -13.92 1.17
CA ILE A 44 -35.84 -12.85 2.18
C ILE A 44 -34.72 -13.17 3.18
N PHE A 45 -34.58 -14.43 3.60
CA PHE A 45 -33.49 -14.84 4.49
C PHE A 45 -32.10 -14.64 3.87
N LYS A 46 -31.92 -14.99 2.58
CA LYS A 46 -30.68 -14.72 1.84
C LYS A 46 -30.39 -13.23 1.72
N TRP A 47 -31.42 -12.41 1.50
CA TRP A 47 -31.27 -10.97 1.44
C TRP A 47 -30.84 -10.38 2.79
N VAL A 48 -31.47 -10.79 3.90
CA VAL A 48 -31.05 -10.35 5.25
C VAL A 48 -29.59 -10.74 5.53
N PHE A 49 -29.19 -11.95 5.15
CA PHE A 49 -27.80 -12.39 5.31
C PHE A 49 -26.83 -11.59 4.44
N LYS A 50 -27.18 -11.33 3.17
CA LYS A 50 -26.41 -10.48 2.25
C LYS A 50 -26.25 -9.06 2.79
N SER A 51 -27.31 -8.46 3.34
CA SER A 51 -27.29 -7.15 4.01
C SER A 51 -26.38 -7.12 5.23
N ALA A 52 -26.50 -8.12 6.11
CA ALA A 52 -25.69 -8.20 7.33
C ALA A 52 -24.20 -8.37 7.00
N ALA A 53 -23.87 -9.22 6.02
CA ALA A 53 -22.50 -9.40 5.55
C ALA A 53 -21.92 -8.13 4.92
N ALA A 54 -22.70 -7.42 4.09
CA ALA A 54 -22.27 -6.18 3.46
C ALA A 54 -21.96 -5.08 4.50
N ILE A 55 -22.80 -4.94 5.52
CA ILE A 55 -22.60 -3.98 6.61
C ILE A 55 -21.32 -4.33 7.39
N LEU A 56 -21.12 -5.61 7.74
CA LEU A 56 -19.91 -6.05 8.47
C LEU A 56 -18.63 -5.74 7.70
N ILE A 57 -18.61 -5.92 6.38
CA ILE A 57 -17.45 -5.64 5.54
C ILE A 57 -17.19 -4.13 5.47
N VAL A 58 -18.21 -3.31 5.24
CA VAL A 58 -18.04 -1.85 5.14
C VAL A 58 -17.62 -1.23 6.47
N THR A 59 -18.17 -1.69 7.60
CA THR A 59 -17.75 -1.23 8.92
C THR A 59 -16.30 -1.61 9.26
N ASN A 60 -15.79 -2.72 8.73
CA ASN A 60 -14.42 -3.19 8.98
C ASN A 60 -13.44 -2.91 7.83
N THR A 61 -13.80 -2.10 6.85
CA THR A 61 -12.96 -1.87 5.67
C THR A 61 -11.58 -1.30 6.03
N TRP A 62 -11.52 -0.39 7.01
CA TRP A 62 -10.25 0.15 7.50
C TRP A 62 -9.33 -0.94 8.06
N ASN A 63 -9.86 -1.83 8.90
CA ASN A 63 -9.10 -2.94 9.49
C ASN A 63 -8.59 -3.91 8.42
N ILE A 64 -9.41 -4.20 7.41
CA ILE A 64 -9.03 -5.09 6.31
C ILE A 64 -7.88 -4.49 5.50
N VAL A 65 -8.01 -3.21 5.12
CA VAL A 65 -6.99 -2.54 4.30
C VAL A 65 -5.68 -2.39 5.08
N MET A 66 -5.73 -1.98 6.35
CA MET A 66 -4.54 -1.90 7.20
C MET A 66 -3.89 -3.27 7.40
N GLY A 67 -4.66 -4.34 7.57
CA GLY A 67 -4.12 -5.70 7.68
C GLY A 67 -3.35 -6.16 6.42
N VAL A 68 -3.78 -5.75 5.22
CA VAL A 68 -3.03 -6.01 3.98
C VAL A 68 -1.74 -5.20 3.93
N PHE A 69 -1.77 -3.94 4.36
CA PHE A 69 -0.56 -3.12 4.46
C PHE A 69 0.46 -3.70 5.44
N ASP A 70 0.02 -4.19 6.60
CA ASP A 70 0.90 -4.81 7.60
C ASP A 70 1.56 -6.07 7.05
N MET A 71 0.80 -6.90 6.32
CA MET A 71 1.35 -8.07 5.63
C MET A 71 2.39 -7.67 4.59
N ALA A 72 2.10 -6.69 3.74
CA ALA A 72 3.04 -6.20 2.74
C ALA A 72 4.31 -5.63 3.38
N GLN A 73 4.17 -4.84 4.46
CA GLN A 73 5.30 -4.30 5.22
C GLN A 73 6.15 -5.41 5.83
N SER A 74 5.55 -6.48 6.35
CA SER A 74 6.30 -7.61 6.91
C SER A 74 7.22 -8.29 5.89
N VAL A 75 6.80 -8.37 4.62
CA VAL A 75 7.60 -8.91 3.52
C VAL A 75 8.71 -7.93 3.13
N VAL A 76 8.40 -6.63 3.06
CA VAL A 76 9.41 -5.61 2.77
C VAL A 76 10.47 -5.53 3.87
N ALA A 77 10.09 -5.65 5.14
CA ALA A 77 11.02 -5.66 6.26
C ALA A 77 11.98 -6.85 6.20
N GLN A 78 11.48 -8.03 5.81
CA GLN A 78 12.33 -9.21 5.58
C GLN A 78 13.28 -8.99 4.40
N ALA A 79 12.80 -8.44 3.28
CA ALA A 79 13.65 -8.12 2.13
C ALA A 79 14.71 -7.06 2.46
N ALA A 80 14.37 -6.02 3.23
CA ALA A 80 15.30 -5.02 3.70
C ALA A 80 16.36 -5.59 4.65
N GLY A 81 16.01 -6.60 5.46
CA GLY A 81 16.97 -7.34 6.29
C GLY A 81 18.06 -8.02 5.46
N ILE A 82 17.68 -8.66 4.34
CA ILE A 82 18.61 -9.32 3.42
C ILE A 82 19.48 -8.30 2.68
N ILE A 83 18.91 -7.17 2.26
CA ILE A 83 19.67 -6.08 1.63
C ILE A 83 20.74 -5.55 2.60
N ASN A 84 20.40 -5.38 3.88
CA ASN A 84 21.37 -4.92 4.87
C ASN A 84 22.44 -5.97 5.21
N SER A 85 22.15 -7.27 5.15
CA SER A 85 23.19 -8.29 5.39
C SER A 85 24.09 -8.49 4.17
N ASP A 86 23.50 -8.65 2.99
CA ASP A 86 24.22 -9.12 1.81
C ASP A 86 24.86 -7.97 1.00
N ALA A 87 24.32 -6.75 1.11
CA ALA A 87 24.93 -5.55 0.55
C ALA A 87 25.74 -4.75 1.58
N SER A 88 25.90 -5.24 2.82
CA SER A 88 26.90 -4.70 3.73
C SER A 88 28.28 -5.03 3.21
N ILE A 89 28.85 -4.11 2.45
CA ILE A 89 30.28 -4.11 2.19
C ILE A 89 30.92 -3.86 3.55
N ASP A 90 31.62 -4.86 4.10
CA ASP A 90 32.44 -4.68 5.28
C ASP A 90 33.60 -3.73 4.93
N ILE A 91 33.36 -2.44 5.15
CA ILE A 91 34.29 -1.34 4.83
C ILE A 91 35.63 -1.56 5.53
N SER A 92 35.66 -2.22 6.69
CA SER A 92 36.90 -2.51 7.41
C SER A 92 37.78 -3.50 6.65
N SER A 93 37.20 -4.56 6.09
CA SER A 93 37.94 -5.53 5.26
C SER A 93 38.43 -4.90 3.95
N VAL A 94 37.59 -4.12 3.28
CA VAL A 94 37.89 -3.52 1.97
C VAL A 94 38.91 -2.39 2.08
N MET A 95 38.88 -1.58 3.15
CA MET A 95 39.84 -0.49 3.35
C MET A 95 41.27 -1.00 3.53
N THR A 96 41.43 -2.18 4.15
CA THR A 96 42.72 -2.83 4.39
C THR A 96 43.41 -3.28 3.08
N ASP A 97 42.62 -3.67 2.08
CA ASP A 97 43.12 -4.08 0.76
C ASP A 97 43.28 -2.92 -0.24
N LEU A 98 42.58 -1.79 -0.01
CA LEU A 98 42.63 -0.61 -0.88
C LEU A 98 43.84 0.29 -0.61
N GLU A 99 44.24 0.46 0.66
CA GLU A 99 45.38 1.30 1.06
C GLU A 99 46.70 0.93 0.34
N PRO A 100 47.16 -0.34 0.34
CA PRO A 100 48.40 -0.71 -0.36
C PRO A 100 48.29 -0.54 -1.88
N ARG A 101 47.11 -0.80 -2.47
CA ARG A 101 46.90 -0.62 -3.93
C ARG A 101 46.92 0.83 -4.37
N LEU A 102 46.40 1.74 -3.54
CA LEU A 102 46.44 3.18 -3.82
C LEU A 102 47.85 3.76 -3.67
N MET A 103 48.68 3.20 -2.77
CA MET A 103 50.09 3.59 -2.63
C MET A 103 50.97 3.13 -3.79
N GLU A 104 50.62 2.01 -4.45
CA GLU A 104 51.34 1.50 -5.64
C GLU A 104 50.95 2.22 -6.95
N MET A 105 49.90 3.04 -6.94
CA MET A 105 49.43 3.73 -8.15
C MET A 105 50.13 5.08 -8.34
N ASP A 106 50.50 5.36 -9.59
CA ASP A 106 51.07 6.65 -9.99
C ASP A 106 50.10 7.83 -9.75
N LEU A 107 50.66 9.05 -9.68
CA LEU A 107 49.92 10.31 -9.48
C LEU A 107 48.80 10.55 -10.52
N GLY A 108 49.00 10.11 -11.77
CA GLY A 108 48.02 10.27 -12.85
C GLY A 108 46.74 9.44 -12.64
N PRO A 109 46.85 8.11 -12.45
CA PRO A 109 45.73 7.25 -12.07
C PRO A 109 44.98 7.69 -10.81
N LEU A 110 45.68 8.19 -9.78
CA LEU A 110 45.05 8.72 -8.57
C LEU A 110 44.15 9.93 -8.84
N PHE A 111 44.62 10.86 -9.68
CA PHE A 111 43.84 12.04 -10.04
C PHE A 111 42.58 11.69 -10.85
N GLY A 112 42.68 10.67 -11.71
CA GLY A 112 41.52 10.11 -12.43
C GLY A 112 40.51 9.45 -11.48
N LEU A 113 40.98 8.67 -10.50
CA LEU A 113 40.13 8.04 -9.50
C LEU A 113 39.43 9.07 -8.62
N TRP A 114 40.13 10.13 -8.23
CA TRP A 114 39.57 11.25 -7.49
C TRP A 114 38.43 11.91 -8.27
N PHE A 115 38.63 12.19 -9.56
CA PHE A 115 37.59 12.79 -10.39
C PHE A 115 36.37 11.86 -10.58
N GLN A 116 36.61 10.55 -10.76
CA GLN A 116 35.56 9.55 -10.84
C GLN A 116 34.74 9.47 -9.54
N SER A 117 35.39 9.47 -8.38
CA SER A 117 34.72 9.43 -7.07
C SER A 117 33.82 10.66 -6.85
N LEU A 118 34.25 11.83 -7.30
CA LEU A 118 33.47 13.07 -7.25
C LEU A 118 32.20 12.94 -8.10
N PHE A 119 32.32 12.44 -9.33
CA PHE A 119 31.18 12.22 -10.22
C PHE A 119 30.18 11.20 -9.63
N ILE A 120 30.68 10.07 -9.11
CA ILE A 120 29.84 9.06 -8.45
C ILE A 120 29.11 9.67 -7.25
N GLY A 121 29.78 10.49 -6.43
CA GLY A 121 29.16 11.18 -5.30
C GLY A 121 27.98 12.08 -5.71
N ILE A 122 28.15 12.87 -6.77
CA ILE A 122 27.06 13.72 -7.30
C ILE A 122 25.91 12.87 -7.84
N THR A 123 26.20 11.81 -8.61
CA THR A 123 25.16 10.95 -9.18
C THR A 123 24.37 10.20 -8.12
N MET A 124 25.03 9.74 -7.04
CA MET A 124 24.38 9.06 -5.93
C MET A 124 23.47 10.01 -5.14
N TRP A 125 23.91 11.25 -4.93
CA TRP A 125 23.08 12.28 -4.31
C TRP A 125 21.83 12.61 -5.14
N ALA A 126 21.99 12.74 -6.46
CA ALA A 126 20.85 12.98 -7.36
C ALA A 126 19.85 11.80 -7.34
N LEU A 127 20.35 10.57 -7.40
CA LEU A 127 19.51 9.35 -7.32
C LEU A 127 18.74 9.28 -6.01
N TYR A 128 19.37 9.60 -4.88
CA TYR A 128 18.71 9.65 -3.58
C TYR A 128 17.49 10.59 -3.60
N ILE A 129 17.65 11.80 -4.15
CA ILE A 129 16.55 12.77 -4.26
C ILE A 129 15.44 12.26 -5.19
N CYS A 130 15.80 11.71 -6.34
CA CYS A 130 14.82 11.16 -7.29
C CYS A 130 13.99 10.03 -6.67
N ILE A 131 14.65 9.08 -5.99
CA ILE A 131 13.99 7.96 -5.33
C ILE A 131 13.06 8.47 -4.23
N PHE A 132 13.52 9.43 -3.42
CA PHE A 132 12.72 10.02 -2.35
C PHE A 132 11.41 10.63 -2.89
N ILE A 133 11.48 11.44 -3.96
CA ILE A 133 10.31 12.08 -4.54
C ILE A 133 9.30 11.05 -5.07
N VAL A 134 9.77 10.03 -5.80
CA VAL A 134 8.89 9.01 -6.40
C VAL A 134 8.18 8.19 -5.32
N ILE A 135 8.90 7.76 -4.27
CA ILE A 135 8.32 6.95 -3.20
C ILE A 135 7.29 7.74 -2.40
N TYR A 136 7.61 8.97 -1.99
CA TYR A 136 6.66 9.79 -1.23
C TYR A 136 5.41 10.14 -2.06
N GLY A 137 5.57 10.41 -3.36
CA GLY A 137 4.43 10.64 -4.26
C GLY A 137 3.49 9.44 -4.33
N ARG A 138 4.04 8.22 -4.49
CA ARG A 138 3.24 6.97 -4.54
C ARG A 138 2.57 6.64 -3.22
N MET A 139 3.24 6.89 -2.09
CA MET A 139 2.64 6.68 -0.76
C MET A 139 1.41 7.56 -0.56
N ILE A 140 1.46 8.84 -0.97
CA ILE A 140 0.32 9.75 -0.85
C ILE A 140 -0.86 9.29 -1.73
N GLU A 141 -0.60 8.87 -2.97
CA GLU A 141 -1.63 8.34 -3.89
C GLU A 141 -2.37 7.15 -3.26
N ILE A 142 -1.61 6.19 -2.72
CA ILE A 142 -2.16 4.99 -2.06
C ILE A 142 -2.98 5.36 -0.83
N TYR A 143 -2.53 6.31 0.00
CA TYR A 143 -3.30 6.77 1.17
C TYR A 143 -4.61 7.46 0.77
N LEU A 144 -4.61 8.22 -0.33
CA LEU A 144 -5.81 8.87 -0.84
C LEU A 144 -6.83 7.83 -1.32
N VAL A 145 -6.41 6.85 -2.12
CA VAL A 145 -7.27 5.76 -2.59
C VAL A 145 -7.79 4.92 -1.42
N THR A 146 -6.94 4.61 -0.45
CA THR A 146 -7.32 3.87 0.77
C THR A 146 -8.39 4.61 1.59
N SER A 147 -8.36 5.94 1.61
CA SER A 147 -9.36 6.74 2.31
C SER A 147 -10.77 6.61 1.69
N VAL A 148 -10.85 6.29 0.40
CA VAL A 148 -12.10 6.12 -0.37
C VAL A 148 -12.57 4.66 -0.42
N ALA A 149 -11.74 3.72 0.02
CA ALA A 149 -12.03 2.29 0.01
C ALA A 149 -13.39 1.85 0.61
N PRO A 150 -13.96 2.51 1.64
CA PRO A 150 -15.27 2.10 2.16
C PRO A 150 -16.42 2.33 1.19
N ILE A 151 -16.29 3.23 0.21
CA ILE A 151 -17.39 3.53 -0.73
C ILE A 151 -17.53 2.35 -1.70
N PRO A 152 -18.72 1.70 -1.76
CA PRO A 152 -18.97 0.69 -2.77
C PRO A 152 -19.02 1.37 -4.16
N MET A 153 -18.01 1.11 -4.99
CA MET A 153 -17.94 1.53 -6.41
C MET A 153 -18.44 0.43 -7.35
#